data_AF-A0A3D0W0R4-F1
#
_entry.id   AF-A0A3D0W0R4-F1
#
_cell.length_a   1.000
_cell.length_b   1.000
_cell.length_c   1.000
_cell.angle_alpha   90.00
_cell.angle_beta   90.00
_cell.angle_gamma   90.00
#
_symmetry.space_group_name_H-M   'P 1'
#
loop_
_entity.id
_entity.type
_entity.pdbx_description
1 polymer ?
#
loop_
_entity_poly.entity_id
_entity_poly.type
_entity_poly.pdbx_seq_one_letter_code
_entity_poly.pdbx_strand_id
1 'polypeptide(L)'
;MDHKNWTGFSGEKWKENIDVRSFIQDNYTPYTGDESFLSGPTERTRELFSEFEELLRQEQEKGGVLDVDTEHVSSLTNYQPAYLDKDRELIVGYQTEKPLTRGVNPFGGIRMARSACEAYGYKLSEKVEEEFTYRTTHNDGVYRVYSDEMRKARKCGVITGLPDAYGRG
;
A
#
# COMPACT_ATOMS: atom_id res chain seq x y z
N MET A 1 22.05 11.39 25.17
CA MET A 1 21.87 9.93 25.15
C MET A 1 22.83 9.39 24.11
N ASP A 2 23.73 8.47 24.47
CA ASP A 2 24.60 7.83 23.47
C ASP A 2 23.86 6.66 22.83
N HIS A 3 23.45 6.84 21.59
CA HIS A 3 22.80 5.82 20.79
C HIS A 3 23.86 5.09 19.97
N LYS A 4 24.07 3.79 20.23
CA LYS A 4 25.07 2.96 19.49
C LYS A 4 24.82 2.96 17.98
N ASN A 5 23.57 3.06 17.55
CA ASN A 5 23.17 3.15 16.15
C ASN A 5 23.48 4.51 15.50
N TRP A 6 23.98 5.50 16.26
CA TRP A 6 24.39 6.81 15.74
C TRP A 6 25.91 6.96 15.60
N THR A 7 26.67 5.95 16.01
CA THR A 7 28.13 5.99 15.97
C THR A 7 28.63 6.21 14.53
N GLY A 8 29.48 7.22 14.36
CA GLY A 8 30.04 7.59 13.06
C GLY A 8 29.22 8.61 12.27
N PHE A 9 28.00 8.93 12.70
CA PHE A 9 27.21 10.00 12.08
C PHE A 9 27.55 11.38 12.68
N SER A 10 27.70 12.35 11.78
CA SER A 10 27.94 13.76 12.03
C SER A 10 26.64 14.55 12.25
N GLY A 11 26.76 15.73 12.85
CA GLY A 11 25.63 16.63 13.12
C GLY A 11 24.96 16.40 14.47
N GLU A 12 24.41 17.46 15.06
CA GLU A 12 23.76 17.43 16.38
C GLU A 12 22.26 17.74 16.33
N LYS A 13 21.81 18.56 15.37
CA LYS A 13 20.43 19.05 15.29
C LYS A 13 19.40 17.91 15.20
N TRP A 14 19.71 16.88 14.42
CA TRP A 14 18.85 15.70 14.24
C TRP A 14 18.91 14.71 15.43
N LYS A 15 19.91 14.83 16.31
CA LYS A 15 20.02 14.04 17.55
C LYS A 15 19.11 14.62 18.64
N GLU A 16 18.88 15.93 18.60
CA GLU A 16 18.04 16.64 19.56
C GLU A 16 16.57 16.76 19.10
N ASN A 17 16.30 16.68 17.79
CA ASN A 17 14.97 16.86 17.21
C ASN A 17 14.72 15.86 16.07
N ILE A 18 13.45 15.58 15.77
CA ILE A 18 13.08 14.82 14.56
C ILE A 18 13.38 15.66 13.32
N ASP A 19 14.59 15.53 12.77
CA ASP A 19 15.06 16.28 11.59
C ASP A 19 15.86 15.36 10.65
N VAL A 20 15.13 14.51 9.91
CA VAL A 20 15.71 13.59 8.91
C VAL A 20 16.48 14.36 7.82
N ARG A 21 16.09 15.60 7.51
CA ARG A 21 16.78 16.42 6.52
C ARG A 21 18.18 16.79 6.98
N SER A 22 18.34 17.26 8.22
CA SER A 22 19.67 17.56 8.77
C SER A 22 20.53 16.30 8.82
N PHE A 23 19.98 15.18 9.28
CA PHE A 23 20.70 13.90 9.27
C PHE A 23 21.26 13.57 7.89
N ILE A 24 20.43 13.63 6.84
CA ILE A 24 20.88 13.35 5.47
C ILE A 24 21.97 14.34 5.05
N GLN A 25 21.74 15.65 5.21
CA GLN A 25 22.70 16.69 4.78
C GLN A 25 24.06 16.56 5.47
N ASP A 26 24.07 16.19 6.75
CA ASP A 26 25.28 16.06 7.56
C ASP A 26 26.06 14.76 7.25
N ASN A 27 25.45 13.76 6.60
CA ASN A 27 26.00 12.40 6.52
C ASN A 27 26.05 11.74 5.14
N TYR A 28 25.31 12.24 4.15
CA TYR A 28 25.38 11.66 2.81
C TYR A 28 26.72 11.97 2.14
N THR A 29 27.21 11.04 1.33
CA THR A 29 28.38 11.26 0.48
C THR A 29 27.88 11.50 -0.95
N PRO A 30 28.01 12.71 -1.51
CA PRO A 30 27.71 12.93 -2.93
C PRO A 30 28.55 12.00 -3.79
N TYR A 31 27.91 11.28 -4.71
CA TYR A 31 28.58 10.42 -5.68
C TYR A 31 28.49 11.04 -7.07
N THR A 32 29.64 11.35 -7.67
CA THR A 32 29.74 11.96 -9.02
C THR A 32 30.49 11.06 -10.02
N GLY A 33 30.64 9.77 -9.70
CA GLY A 33 31.21 8.77 -10.60
C GLY A 33 30.16 8.16 -11.55
N ASP A 34 30.48 6.99 -12.11
CA ASP A 34 29.65 6.26 -13.07
C ASP A 34 29.08 4.94 -12.50
N GLU A 35 28.41 4.15 -13.33
CA GLU A 35 27.80 2.88 -12.95
C GLU A 35 28.77 1.70 -12.80
N SER A 36 30.09 1.90 -12.99
CA SER A 36 31.06 0.80 -13.02
C SER A 36 31.19 0.01 -11.71
N PHE A 37 30.78 0.60 -10.58
CA PHE A 37 30.75 -0.08 -9.27
C PHE A 37 29.51 -0.95 -9.05
N LEU A 38 28.49 -0.87 -9.93
CA LEU A 38 27.25 -1.62 -9.77
C LEU A 38 27.50 -3.12 -9.83
N SER A 39 26.87 -3.84 -8.91
CA SER A 39 26.87 -5.30 -8.88
C SER A 39 25.56 -5.84 -9.44
N GLY A 40 25.64 -6.95 -10.18
CA GLY A 40 24.47 -7.66 -10.68
C GLY A 40 23.66 -8.34 -9.58
N PRO A 41 22.47 -8.89 -9.91
CA PRO A 41 21.63 -9.59 -8.95
C PRO A 41 22.32 -10.86 -8.44
N THR A 42 22.12 -11.16 -7.16
CA THR A 42 22.52 -12.43 -6.57
C THR A 42 21.61 -13.56 -7.05
N GLU A 43 22.07 -14.82 -6.95
CA GLU A 43 21.25 -15.97 -7.32
C GLU A 43 19.94 -16.03 -6.52
N ARG A 44 20.01 -15.78 -5.21
CA ARG A 44 18.86 -15.64 -4.32
C ARG A 44 17.84 -14.61 -4.84
N THR A 45 18.31 -13.48 -5.35
CA THR A 45 17.46 -12.45 -5.95
C THR A 45 16.81 -12.93 -7.24
N ARG A 46 17.54 -13.67 -8.09
CA ARG A 46 16.99 -14.22 -9.33
C ARG A 46 15.92 -15.28 -9.05
N GLU A 47 16.18 -16.18 -8.12
CA GLU A 47 15.22 -17.22 -7.70
C GLU A 47 13.93 -16.58 -7.18
N LEU A 48 14.03 -15.63 -6.22
CA LEU A 48 12.87 -14.89 -5.72
C LEU A 48 12.11 -14.14 -6.82
N PHE A 49 12.85 -13.54 -7.75
CA PHE A 49 12.24 -12.78 -8.84
C PHE A 49 11.48 -13.70 -9.80
N SER A 50 12.01 -14.88 -10.12
CA SER A 50 11.30 -15.87 -10.95
C SER A 50 10.02 -16.40 -10.29
N GLU A 51 10.03 -16.61 -8.97
CA GLU A 51 8.81 -16.96 -8.22
C GLU A 51 7.76 -15.83 -8.28
N PHE A 52 8.20 -14.57 -8.15
CA PHE A 52 7.34 -13.40 -8.29
C PHE A 52 6.79 -13.23 -9.71
N GLU A 53 7.60 -13.43 -10.75
CA GLU A 53 7.19 -13.36 -12.16
C GLU A 53 6.09 -14.38 -12.48
N GLU A 54 6.16 -15.57 -11.89
CA GLU A 54 5.12 -16.58 -12.05
C GLU A 54 3.79 -16.13 -11.42
N LEU A 55 3.82 -15.45 -10.26
CA LEU A 55 2.60 -14.87 -9.68
C LEU A 55 2.04 -13.73 -10.53
N LEU A 56 2.89 -12.90 -11.15
CA LEU A 56 2.45 -11.85 -12.08
C LEU A 56 1.80 -12.46 -13.33
N ARG A 57 2.36 -13.55 -13.85
CA ARG A 57 1.74 -14.30 -14.97
C ARG A 57 0.35 -14.78 -14.59
N GLN A 58 0.19 -15.35 -13.39
CA GLN A 58 -1.11 -15.78 -12.88
C GLN A 58 -2.07 -14.59 -12.68
N GLU A 59 -1.60 -13.44 -12.16
CA GLU A 59 -2.41 -12.23 -12.04
C GLU A 59 -2.93 -11.77 -13.41
N GLN A 60 -2.06 -11.75 -14.41
CA GLN A 60 -2.41 -11.37 -15.78
C GLN A 60 -3.43 -12.33 -16.39
N GLU A 61 -3.24 -13.65 -16.21
CA GLU A 61 -4.16 -14.68 -16.68
C GLU A 61 -5.54 -14.59 -16.00
N LYS A 62 -5.60 -14.10 -14.76
CA LYS A 62 -6.84 -13.82 -14.03
C LYS A 62 -7.48 -12.46 -14.34
N GLY A 63 -6.96 -11.71 -15.31
CA GLY A 63 -7.53 -10.41 -15.69
C GLY A 63 -7.09 -9.24 -14.80
N GLY A 64 -5.93 -9.36 -14.15
CA GLY A 64 -5.26 -8.26 -13.46
C GLY A 64 -5.46 -8.18 -11.96
N VAL A 65 -6.06 -9.21 -11.33
CA VAL A 65 -6.10 -9.39 -9.87
C VAL A 65 -5.83 -10.85 -9.55
N LEU A 66 -4.75 -11.12 -8.80
CA LEU A 66 -4.43 -12.50 -8.43
C LEU A 66 -5.41 -13.03 -7.39
N ASP A 67 -5.65 -12.22 -6.36
CA ASP A 67 -6.55 -12.54 -5.25
C ASP A 67 -7.01 -11.31 -4.47
N VAL A 68 -8.12 -11.44 -3.73
CA VAL A 68 -8.66 -10.39 -2.85
C VAL A 68 -9.01 -10.99 -1.50
N ASP A 69 -8.51 -10.40 -0.42
CA ASP A 69 -8.95 -10.75 0.93
C ASP A 69 -10.28 -10.05 1.25
N THR A 70 -11.36 -10.81 1.17
CA THR A 70 -12.73 -10.33 1.40
C THR A 70 -13.14 -10.34 2.87
N GLU A 71 -12.36 -10.96 3.75
CA GLU A 71 -12.72 -11.21 5.14
C GLU A 71 -12.10 -10.21 6.11
N HIS A 72 -10.88 -9.75 5.81
CA HIS A 72 -10.15 -8.82 6.68
C HIS A 72 -10.22 -7.38 6.17
N VAL A 73 -10.58 -6.48 7.08
CA VAL A 73 -10.44 -5.03 6.89
C VAL A 73 -8.98 -4.64 7.03
N SER A 74 -8.43 -3.92 6.05
CA SER A 74 -7.04 -3.45 6.08
C SER A 74 -6.76 -2.59 7.31
N SER A 75 -5.77 -3.00 8.11
CA SER A 75 -5.24 -2.28 9.28
C SER A 75 -3.81 -2.75 9.55
N LEU A 76 -3.08 -2.04 10.43
CA LEU A 76 -1.66 -2.28 10.70
C LEU A 76 -1.34 -3.69 11.21
N THR A 77 -2.26 -4.33 11.94
CA THR A 77 -2.00 -5.60 12.65
C THR A 77 -3.04 -6.68 12.33
N ASN A 78 -3.80 -6.52 11.25
CA ASN A 78 -4.90 -7.43 10.93
C ASN A 78 -4.47 -8.65 10.11
N TYR A 79 -3.25 -8.65 9.58
CA TYR A 79 -2.71 -9.73 8.76
C TYR A 79 -1.53 -10.39 9.46
N GLN A 80 -1.43 -11.70 9.33
CA GLN A 80 -0.21 -12.45 9.62
C GLN A 80 0.92 -12.10 8.63
N PRO A 81 2.20 -12.34 9.01
CA PRO A 81 3.31 -12.20 8.08
C PRO A 81 3.18 -13.11 6.86
N ALA A 82 3.54 -12.60 5.69
CA ALA A 82 3.66 -13.37 4.45
C ALA A 82 5.08 -13.32 3.90
N TYR A 83 5.36 -14.25 2.98
CA TYR A 83 6.66 -14.44 2.35
C TYR A 83 6.44 -15.00 0.94
N LEU A 84 7.33 -14.66 0.00
CA LEU A 84 7.51 -15.46 -1.22
C LEU A 84 8.31 -16.71 -0.85
N ASP A 85 9.47 -16.47 -0.23
CA ASP A 85 10.32 -17.50 0.37
C ASP A 85 11.05 -16.90 1.58
N LYS A 86 10.63 -17.35 2.77
CA LYS A 86 11.09 -16.81 4.04
C LYS A 86 12.60 -16.96 4.28
N ASP A 87 13.21 -18.00 3.71
CA ASP A 87 14.63 -18.30 3.91
C ASP A 87 15.51 -17.50 2.93
N ARG A 88 14.94 -17.07 1.79
CA ARG A 88 15.63 -16.29 0.75
C ARG A 88 15.45 -14.77 0.89
N GLU A 89 14.41 -14.30 1.57
CA GLU A 89 14.13 -12.86 1.69
C GLU A 89 15.03 -12.17 2.73
N LEU A 90 15.81 -11.17 2.30
CA LEU A 90 16.59 -10.32 3.23
C LEU A 90 15.78 -9.18 3.83
N ILE A 91 14.87 -8.63 3.02
CA ILE A 91 13.95 -7.56 3.39
C ILE A 91 12.56 -8.13 3.21
N VAL A 92 11.75 -8.04 4.26
CA VAL A 92 10.45 -8.71 4.36
C VAL A 92 9.33 -7.68 4.55
N GLY A 93 8.12 -8.07 4.18
CA GLY A 93 6.91 -7.28 4.44
C GLY A 93 5.96 -7.30 3.25
N TYR A 94 4.74 -7.76 3.49
CA TYR A 94 3.65 -7.79 2.52
C TYR A 94 2.42 -7.09 3.10
N GLN A 95 1.52 -6.66 2.22
CA GLN A 95 0.30 -5.94 2.61
C GLN A 95 -0.74 -6.86 3.25
N THR A 96 -0.74 -8.14 2.88
CA THR A 96 -1.67 -9.18 3.32
C THR A 96 -0.90 -10.46 3.62
N GLU A 97 -1.61 -11.54 3.98
CA GLU A 97 -1.03 -12.84 4.36
C GLU A 97 -0.49 -13.65 3.16
N LYS A 98 -0.61 -13.13 1.93
CA LYS A 98 -0.11 -13.77 0.71
C LYS A 98 0.42 -12.73 -0.30
N PRO A 99 1.51 -13.03 -1.02
CA PRO A 99 1.97 -12.18 -2.11
C PRO A 99 0.88 -11.96 -3.16
N LEU A 100 0.75 -10.72 -3.65
CA LEU A 100 -0.22 -10.29 -4.66
C LEU A 100 -1.72 -10.49 -4.30
N THR A 101 -2.05 -10.77 -3.04
CA THR A 101 -3.44 -10.68 -2.55
C THR A 101 -3.76 -9.24 -2.14
N ARG A 102 -4.80 -8.64 -2.74
CA ARG A 102 -5.25 -7.28 -2.43
C ARG A 102 -6.09 -7.27 -1.15
N GLY A 103 -5.71 -6.45 -0.18
CA GLY A 103 -6.55 -6.19 1.00
C GLY A 103 -7.72 -5.27 0.69
N VAL A 104 -8.79 -5.35 1.48
CA VAL A 104 -9.95 -4.47 1.35
C VAL A 104 -9.88 -3.33 2.38
N ASN A 105 -9.94 -2.08 1.91
CA ASN A 105 -10.02 -0.89 2.75
C ASN A 105 -11.40 -0.21 2.62
N PRO A 106 -12.40 -0.60 3.43
CA PRO A 106 -13.75 -0.08 3.39
C PRO A 106 -13.90 1.32 4.04
N PHE A 107 -12.90 1.83 4.76
CA PHE A 107 -12.98 3.16 5.39
C PHE A 107 -13.15 4.30 4.35
N GLY A 108 -12.64 4.10 3.13
CA GLY A 108 -12.86 5.01 2.01
C GLY A 108 -14.30 5.01 1.48
N GLY A 109 -15.01 3.89 1.57
CA GLY A 109 -16.36 3.71 1.06
C GLY A 109 -16.74 2.25 0.89
N ILE A 110 -17.75 1.78 1.63
CA ILE A 110 -18.16 0.37 1.62
C ILE A 110 -18.73 -0.08 0.27
N ARG A 111 -19.49 0.80 -0.42
CA ARG A 111 -20.04 0.51 -1.75
C ARG A 111 -18.95 0.29 -2.80
N MET A 112 -17.82 0.97 -2.65
CA MET A 112 -16.69 0.91 -3.58
C MET A 112 -15.89 -0.36 -3.33
N ALA A 113 -15.66 -0.71 -2.06
CA ALA A 113 -15.09 -2.00 -1.69
C ALA A 113 -15.92 -3.18 -2.25
N ARG A 114 -17.24 -3.15 -2.09
CA ARG A 114 -18.15 -4.15 -2.65
C ARG A 114 -18.04 -4.24 -4.17
N SER A 115 -18.21 -3.11 -4.86
CA SER A 115 -18.19 -3.08 -6.33
C SER A 115 -16.83 -3.51 -6.89
N ALA A 116 -15.74 -3.21 -6.19
CA ALA A 116 -14.40 -3.66 -6.57
C ALA A 116 -14.24 -5.17 -6.42
N CYS A 117 -14.74 -5.78 -5.34
CA CYS A 117 -14.75 -7.23 -5.19
C CYS A 117 -15.55 -7.89 -6.32
N GLU A 118 -16.77 -7.41 -6.56
CA GLU A 118 -17.68 -7.95 -7.58
C GLU A 118 -17.07 -7.87 -8.99
N ALA A 119 -16.37 -6.79 -9.31
CA ALA A 119 -15.71 -6.59 -10.60
C ALA A 119 -14.65 -7.66 -10.92
N TYR A 120 -14.09 -8.31 -9.90
CA TYR A 120 -13.11 -9.39 -10.05
C TYR A 120 -13.67 -10.77 -9.64
N GLY A 121 -14.99 -10.89 -9.49
CA GLY A 121 -15.65 -12.17 -9.17
C GLY A 121 -15.62 -12.57 -7.69
N TYR A 122 -15.31 -11.64 -6.79
CA TYR A 122 -15.29 -11.85 -5.35
C TYR A 122 -16.54 -11.27 -4.69
N LYS A 123 -16.97 -11.87 -3.57
CA LYS A 123 -18.04 -11.33 -2.73
C LYS A 123 -17.43 -10.81 -1.43
N LEU A 124 -17.63 -9.53 -1.12
CA LEU A 124 -17.20 -8.96 0.16
C LEU A 124 -17.89 -9.69 1.33
N SER A 125 -17.16 -9.91 2.42
CA SER A 125 -17.70 -10.59 3.59
C SER A 125 -18.91 -9.88 4.16
N GLU A 126 -19.96 -10.65 4.47
CA GLU A 126 -21.20 -10.14 5.06
C GLU A 126 -20.93 -9.47 6.41
N LYS A 127 -19.95 -10.00 7.17
CA LYS A 127 -19.50 -9.39 8.42
C LYS A 127 -18.92 -8.00 8.18
N VAL A 128 -18.08 -7.83 7.17
CA VAL A 128 -17.51 -6.50 6.84
C VAL A 128 -18.62 -5.54 6.46
N GLU A 129 -19.61 -5.98 5.68
CA GLU A 129 -20.75 -5.14 5.35
C GLU A 129 -21.57 -4.74 6.58
N GLU A 130 -21.86 -5.69 7.48
CA GLU A 130 -22.61 -5.46 8.71
C GLU A 130 -21.88 -4.46 9.63
N GLU A 131 -20.59 -4.66 9.88
CA GLU A 131 -19.78 -3.77 10.71
C GLU A 131 -19.75 -2.33 10.17
N PHE A 132 -19.75 -2.18 8.84
CA PHE A 132 -19.80 -0.88 8.17
C PHE A 132 -21.21 -0.26 8.10
N THR A 133 -22.25 -0.94 8.58
CA THR A 133 -23.53 -0.29 8.86
C THR A 133 -23.45 0.60 10.11
N TYR A 134 -22.58 0.26 11.06
CA TYR A 134 -22.37 1.02 12.29
C TYR A 134 -21.31 2.12 12.14
N ARG A 135 -20.52 2.09 11.07
CA ARG A 135 -19.38 2.99 10.84
C ARG A 135 -19.55 3.82 9.58
N THR A 136 -19.56 5.14 9.74
CA THR A 136 -19.58 6.07 8.59
C THR A 136 -18.26 6.04 7.85
N THR A 137 -18.30 5.85 6.54
CA THR A 137 -17.11 5.91 5.66
C THR A 137 -16.84 7.33 5.18
N HIS A 138 -15.65 7.57 4.63
CA HIS A 138 -15.33 8.84 3.96
C HIS A 138 -16.35 9.16 2.85
N ASN A 139 -16.63 8.20 1.97
CA ASN A 139 -17.63 8.35 0.90
C ASN A 139 -19.02 8.75 1.44
N ASP A 140 -19.49 8.12 2.51
CA ASP A 140 -20.80 8.46 3.11
C ASP A 140 -20.81 9.90 3.63
N GLY A 141 -19.72 10.32 4.29
CA GLY A 141 -19.56 11.68 4.80
C GLY A 141 -19.57 12.71 3.67
N VAL A 142 -18.78 12.48 2.61
CA VAL A 142 -18.70 13.37 1.44
C VAL A 142 -20.07 13.49 0.76
N TYR A 143 -20.73 12.36 0.47
CA TYR A 143 -22.00 12.38 -0.24
C TYR A 143 -23.14 12.95 0.60
N ARG A 144 -23.06 12.91 1.93
CA ARG A 144 -24.05 13.56 2.82
C ARG A 144 -24.03 15.09 2.70
N VAL A 145 -22.87 15.69 2.46
CA VAL A 145 -22.71 17.15 2.40
C VAL A 145 -22.64 17.71 0.98
N TYR A 146 -22.46 16.87 -0.03
CA TYR A 146 -22.50 17.28 -1.43
C TYR A 146 -23.82 17.96 -1.81
N SER A 147 -23.72 19.16 -2.39
CA SER A 147 -24.85 19.84 -2.98
C SER A 147 -25.30 19.17 -4.28
N ASP A 148 -26.53 19.45 -4.70
CA ASP A 148 -27.06 18.96 -5.97
C ASP A 148 -26.25 19.46 -7.17
N GLU A 149 -25.69 20.68 -7.08
CA GLU A 149 -24.82 21.24 -8.11
C GLU A 149 -23.50 20.47 -8.21
N MET A 150 -22.84 20.18 -7.08
CA MET A 150 -21.61 19.38 -7.04
C MET A 150 -21.84 18.00 -7.66
N ARG A 151 -22.96 17.35 -7.32
CA ARG A 151 -23.34 16.05 -7.89
C ARG A 151 -23.59 16.13 -9.39
N LYS A 152 -24.24 17.19 -9.89
CA LYS A 152 -24.46 17.40 -11.32
C LYS A 152 -23.15 17.64 -12.07
N ALA A 153 -22.28 18.49 -11.56
CA ALA A 153 -20.96 18.78 -12.14
C ALA A 153 -20.11 17.50 -12.27
N ARG A 154 -20.18 16.62 -11.27
CA ARG A 154 -19.54 15.30 -11.31
C ARG A 154 -20.17 14.39 -12.36
N LYS A 155 -21.49 14.29 -12.39
CA LYS A 155 -22.23 13.41 -13.30
C LYS A 155 -22.05 13.78 -14.77
N CYS A 156 -21.97 15.08 -15.09
CA CYS A 156 -21.73 15.53 -16.47
C CYS A 156 -20.25 15.60 -16.86
N GLY A 157 -19.33 15.23 -15.95
CA GLY A 157 -17.90 15.15 -16.24
C GLY A 157 -17.16 16.49 -16.23
N VAL A 158 -17.79 17.58 -15.75
CA VAL A 158 -17.13 18.89 -15.59
C VAL A 158 -16.05 18.82 -14.50
N ILE A 159 -16.32 18.07 -13.42
CA ILE A 159 -15.33 17.77 -12.38
C ILE A 159 -15.37 16.27 -12.10
N THR A 160 -14.34 15.53 -12.51
CA THR A 160 -14.27 14.07 -12.36
C THR A 160 -12.98 13.64 -11.65
N GLY A 161 -12.97 12.44 -11.08
CA GLY A 161 -11.78 11.87 -10.42
C GLY A 161 -11.41 12.57 -9.11
N LEU A 162 -12.38 13.14 -8.38
CA LEU A 162 -12.14 13.65 -7.04
C LEU A 162 -11.95 12.48 -6.05
N PRO A 163 -11.19 12.66 -4.95
CA PRO A 163 -10.98 11.63 -3.92
C PRO A 163 -12.20 11.50 -3.00
N ASP A 164 -13.38 11.26 -3.59
CA ASP A 164 -14.66 11.04 -2.90
C ASP A 164 -15.00 9.56 -2.71
N ALA A 165 -14.23 8.67 -3.35
CA ALA A 165 -14.49 7.24 -3.43
C ALA A 165 -13.24 6.37 -3.19
N TYR A 166 -12.11 6.98 -2.82
CA TYR A 166 -10.82 6.33 -2.55
C TYR A 166 -9.93 7.21 -1.65
N GLY A 167 -8.82 6.67 -1.16
CA GLY A 167 -7.86 7.41 -0.33
C GLY A 167 -7.19 8.55 -1.10
N ARG A 168 -7.06 9.73 -0.49
CA ARG A 168 -6.57 10.95 -1.15
C ARG A 168 -5.05 11.00 -1.43
N GLY A 169 -4.29 10.03 -0.92
CA GLY A 169 -2.83 10.09 -0.78
C GLY A 169 -2.39 10.21 0.66
#